data_AF-A0A176J1E0-F1
#
_entry.id   AF-A0A176J1E0-F1
#
_cell.length_a   1.000
_cell.length_b   1.000
_cell.length_c   1.000
_cell.angle_alpha   90.00
_cell.angle_beta   90.00
_cell.angle_gamma   90.00
#
_symmetry.space_group_name_H-M   'P 1'
#
loop_
_entity.id
_entity.type
_entity.pdbx_description
1 polymer ?
#
loop_
_entity_poly.entity_id
_entity_poly.type
_entity_poly.pdbx_seq_one_letter_code
_entity_poly.pdbx_strand_id
1 'polypeptide(L)' 'MPQVRIEMIIDENDAFHDKVDLEIAQLMMLSDFITVNSNTVRVYAKEVTSAGIVKFYGIRKKPEDIR' A
#
# COMPACT_ATOMS: atom_id res chain seq x y z
N MET A 1 15.71 12.53 -0.99
CA MET A 1 15.58 11.42 -0.03
C MET A 1 15.54 10.10 -0.80
N PRO A 2 15.95 8.96 -0.22
CA PRO A 2 15.85 7.68 -0.93
C PRO A 2 14.38 7.36 -1.22
N GLN A 3 14.08 7.01 -2.46
CA GLN A 3 12.73 6.67 -2.91
C GLN A 3 12.58 5.15 -3.08
N VAL A 4 11.39 4.66 -2.78
CA VAL A 4 11.02 3.25 -2.96
C VAL A 4 9.77 3.16 -3.82
N ARG A 5 9.71 2.10 -4.63
CA ARG A 5 8.52 1.77 -5.40
C ARG A 5 7.54 1.03 -4.51
N ILE A 6 6.29 1.48 -4.51
CA ILE A 6 5.19 0.82 -3.83
C ILE A 6 4.19 0.27 -4.85
N GLU A 7 3.51 -0.81 -4.48
CA GLU A 7 2.40 -1.37 -5.24
C GLU A 7 1.24 -1.69 -4.31
N MET A 8 0.05 -1.18 -4.61
CA MET A 8 -1.21 -1.55 -3.98
C MET A 8 -1.90 -2.58 -4.87
N ILE A 9 -2.19 -3.76 -4.32
CA ILE A 9 -2.86 -4.86 -5.00
C ILE A 9 -4.22 -5.06 -4.34
N ILE A 10 -5.28 -4.95 -5.14
CA ILE A 10 -6.68 -5.08 -4.70
C ILE A 10 -7.25 -6.39 -5.24
N ASP A 11 -7.48 -7.38 -4.36
CA ASP A 11 -8.10 -8.69 -4.64
C ASP A 11 -8.02 -9.13 -6.11
N GLU A 12 -6.78 -9.32 -6.57
CA GLU A 12 -6.39 -9.86 -7.89
C GLU A 12 -6.87 -9.11 -9.15
N ASN A 13 -7.55 -7.97 -9.02
CA ASN A 13 -8.16 -7.27 -10.15
C ASN A 13 -7.48 -5.95 -10.51
N ASP A 14 -6.97 -5.21 -9.52
CA ASP A 14 -6.33 -3.91 -9.75
C ASP A 14 -4.97 -3.82 -9.05
N ALA A 15 -3.97 -3.28 -9.75
CA ALA A 15 -2.68 -2.93 -9.18
C ALA A 15 -2.37 -1.46 -9.45
N PHE A 16 -2.15 -0.68 -8.39
CA PHE A 16 -1.69 0.71 -8.47
C PHE A 16 -0.24 0.78 -8.02
N HIS A 17 0.59 1.54 -8.73
CA HIS A 17 1.99 1.73 -8.36
C HIS A 17 2.29 3.22 -8.18
N ASP A 18 3.24 3.50 -7.29
CA ASP A 18 3.74 4.85 -7.06
C ASP A 18 5.21 4.82 -6.58
N LYS A 19 5.87 5.97 -6.55
CA LYS A 19 7.18 6.17 -5.92
C LYS A 19 7.02 7.15 -4.76
N VAL A 20 7.35 6.68 -3.57
CA VAL A 20 7.29 7.48 -2.35
C VAL A 20 8.66 7.53 -1.68
N ASP A 21 8.87 8.53 -0.83
CA ASP A 21 10.06 8.57 0.01
C ASP A 21 10.06 7.39 1.01
N LEU A 22 11.25 6.91 1.36
CA LEU A 22 11.42 5.76 2.25
C LEU A 22 10.68 5.92 3.59
N GLU A 23 10.69 7.12 4.18
CA GLU A 23 10.00 7.43 5.43
C GLU A 23 8.47 7.27 5.29
N ILE A 24 7.91 7.68 4.14
CA ILE A 24 6.49 7.50 3.85
C ILE A 24 6.16 6.01 3.72
N ALA A 25 6.98 5.24 3.00
CA ALA A 25 6.78 3.79 2.89
C ALA A 25 6.86 3.08 4.25
N GLN A 26 7.77 3.51 5.14
CA GLN A 26 7.86 2.99 6.51
C GLN A 26 6.58 3.29 7.32
N LEU A 27 6.01 4.48 7.19
CA LEU A 27 4.72 4.81 7.81
C LEU A 27 3.58 3.94 7.23
N MET A 28 3.55 3.75 5.91
CA MET A 28 2.57 2.89 5.25
C MET A 28 2.67 1.43 5.72
N MET A 29 3.89 0.93 5.98
CA MET A 29 4.12 -0.41 6.53
C MET A 29 3.55 -0.61 7.93
N LEU A 30 3.34 0.46 8.70
CA LEU A 30 2.73 0.41 10.04
C LEU A 30 1.21 0.63 10.00
N SER A 31 0.66 1.08 8.87
CA SER A 31 -0.77 1.39 8.76
C SER A 31 -1.60 0.17 8.41
N ASP A 32 -2.84 0.14 8.92
CA ASP A 32 -3.89 -0.82 8.54
C ASP A 32 -4.61 -0.38 7.26
N PHE A 33 -4.54 0.91 6.94
CA PHE A 33 -5.15 1.50 5.76
C PHE A 33 -4.13 2.31 4.99
N ILE A 34 -4.10 2.15 3.67
CA ILE A 34 -3.26 2.97 2.82
C ILE A 34 -4.11 3.58 1.70
N THR A 35 -3.70 4.76 1.24
CA THR A 35 -4.31 5.41 0.09
C THR A 35 -3.24 5.68 -0.96
N VAL A 36 -3.45 5.19 -2.18
CA VAL A 36 -2.56 5.42 -3.33
C VAL A 36 -3.44 5.80 -4.52
N ASN A 37 -3.09 6.88 -5.23
CA ASN A 37 -3.87 7.36 -6.39
C ASN A 37 -5.38 7.47 -6.10
N SER A 38 -5.76 8.03 -4.94
CA SER A 38 -7.15 8.16 -4.47
C SER A 38 -7.91 6.84 -4.24
N ASN A 39 -7.21 5.70 -4.22
CA ASN A 39 -7.76 4.40 -3.85
C ASN A 39 -7.34 4.07 -2.42
N THR A 40 -8.32 3.84 -1.54
CA THR A 40 -8.08 3.44 -0.14
C THR A 40 -8.39 1.97 0.05
N VAL A 41 -7.46 1.25 0.67
CA VAL A 41 -7.63 -0.18 0.99
C VAL A 41 -7.32 -0.44 2.45
N ARG A 42 -8.01 -1.43 3.01
CA ARG A 42 -7.58 -2.08 4.25
C ARG A 42 -6.57 -3.15 3.89
N VAL A 43 -5.35 -3.01 4.41
CA VAL A 43 -4.24 -3.93 4.14
C VAL A 43 -4.40 -5.19 4.98
N TYR A 44 -4.34 -6.36 4.35
CA TYR A 44 -4.31 -7.65 5.04
C TYR A 44 -2.96 -8.36 4.90
N ALA A 45 -2.14 -8.01 3.89
CA ALA A 45 -0.78 -8.53 3.74
C ALA A 45 0.18 -7.49 3.15
N LYS A 46 1.46 -7.64 3.48
CA LYS A 46 2.56 -6.75 3.06
C LYS A 46 3.73 -7.62 2.61
N GLU A 47 4.40 -7.27 1.53
CA GLU A 47 5.57 -7.98 1.01
C GLU A 47 6.66 -6.97 0.62
N VAL A 48 7.92 -7.27 0.94
CA VAL A 48 9.09 -6.58 0.37
C VAL A 48 9.79 -7.57 -0.54
N THR A 49 9.80 -7.29 -1.84
CA THR A 49 10.40 -8.19 -2.84
C THR A 49 11.92 -8.06 -2.85
N SER A 50 12.60 -9.06 -3.43
CA SER A 50 14.06 -9.01 -3.67
C SER A 50 14.49 -7.87 -4.59
N ALA A 51 13.57 -7.28 -5.35
CA ALA A 51 13.79 -6.09 -6.18
C ALA A 51 13.60 -4.76 -5.43
N GLY A 52 13.33 -4.80 -4.11
CA GLY A 52 13.14 -3.59 -3.29
C GLY A 52 11.78 -2.90 -3.49
N ILE A 53 10.78 -3.64 -3.99
CA ILE A 53 9.40 -3.15 -4.15
C ILE A 53 8.59 -3.52 -2.92
N VAL A 54 7.86 -2.56 -2.34
CA VAL A 54 6.93 -2.79 -1.23
C VAL A 54 5.53 -2.98 -1.79
N LYS A 55 4.96 -4.17 -1.57
CA LYS A 55 3.60 -4.50 -2.00
C LYS A 55 2.64 -4.51 -0.82
N PHE A 56 1.48 -3.91 -1.01
CA PHE A 56 0.38 -3.85 -0.07
C PHE A 56 -0.82 -4.55 -0.67
N TYR A 57 -1.24 -5.65 -0.06
CA TYR A 57 -2.39 -6.43 -0.46
C TYR A 57 -3.58 -6.04 0.40
N GLY A 58 -4.68 -5.63 -0.21
CA GLY A 58 -5.82 -5.11 0.52
C GLY A 58 -7.14 -5.23 -0.21
N ILE A 59 -8.21 -4.95 0.52
CA ILE A 59 -9.56 -4.85 -0.02
C ILE A 59 -10.02 -3.39 0.01
N ARG A 60 -10.81 -2.96 -0.98
CA ARG A 60 -11.39 -1.61 -0.97
C ARG A 60 -12.31 -1.47 0.23
N LYS A 61 -11.86 -0.69 1.21
CA LYS A 61 -12.60 -0.38 2.42
C LYS A 61 -12.06 0.90 3.01
N LYS A 62 -12.94 1.84 3.30
CA LYS A 62 -12.55 3.08 3.98
C LYS A 62 -12.51 2.84 5.49
N PRO A 63 -11.69 3.59 6.25
CA PRO A 63 -11.69 3.54 7.71
C PRO A 63 -13.09 3.76 8.30
N GLU A 64 -13.90 4.61 7.68
CA GLU A 64 -15.28 4.89 8.14
C GLU A 64 -16.22 3.67 8.06
N ASP A 65 -15.90 2.66 7.25
CA ASP A 65 -16.73 1.47 7.00
C ASP A 65 -16.54 0.37 8.07
N ILE A 66 -15.63 0.56 9.04
CA ILE A 66 -15.45 -0.32 10.20
C ILE A 66 -16.11 0.36 11.41
N ARG A 67 -17.44 0.26 11.51
CA ARG A 67 -18.19 0.60 12.72
C ARG A 67 -18.63 -0.67 13.44
#